data_AF-A0A5C7RQZ6-F1
#
_entry.id   AF-A0A5C7RQZ6-F1
#
_cell.length_a   1.000
_cell.length_b   1.000
_cell.length_c   1.000
_cell.angle_alpha   90.00
_cell.angle_beta   90.00
_cell.angle_gamma   90.00
#
_symmetry.space_group_name_H-M   'P 1'
#
loop_
_entity.id
_entity.type
_entity.pdbx_description
1 polymer ?
#
loop_
_entity_poly.entity_id
_entity_poly.type
_entity_poly.pdbx_seq_one_letter_code
_entity_poly.pdbx_strand_id
1 'polypeptide(L)'
;MTAVKPRRQAGGLFLCLAAGAALAAERIVPTDDPGSDCVAARIFAQRTRQNLKYDALYCAVNKQRPAYDRCLRHVSANETVTFFTDRCNAPDEGAYLSINGQTHLVRRDSRSAHPEVAYAGTYKGDGVVVRIVPKRRIERFFDGSERIGVKYAVDVFIEREGRSVKITAVYDDRP
;
A
#
# COMPACT_ATOMS: atom_id res chain seq x y z
N MET A 1 62.75 -22.28 -48.23
CA MET A 1 62.53 -21.15 -47.29
C MET A 1 61.17 -20.54 -47.60
N THR A 2 60.28 -20.65 -46.64
CA THR A 2 58.83 -20.39 -46.69
C THR A 2 58.51 -19.06 -46.00
N ALA A 3 57.54 -18.31 -46.54
CA ALA A 3 56.59 -17.39 -45.86
C ALA A 3 56.07 -16.39 -46.93
N VAL A 4 54.92 -16.59 -47.59
CA VAL A 4 53.51 -16.53 -47.18
C VAL A 4 53.03 -15.14 -46.75
N LYS A 5 52.04 -14.69 -47.53
CA LYS A 5 51.36 -13.39 -47.70
C LYS A 5 50.36 -13.08 -46.55
N PRO A 6 50.00 -11.82 -46.28
CA PRO A 6 49.08 -11.49 -45.19
C PRO A 6 47.61 -11.70 -45.59
N ARG A 7 46.78 -12.18 -44.65
CA ARG A 7 45.32 -12.30 -44.77
C ARG A 7 44.63 -11.52 -43.65
N ARG A 8 43.66 -10.70 -44.06
CA ARG A 8 42.78 -9.85 -43.22
C ARG A 8 42.02 -10.67 -42.17
N GLN A 9 41.79 -10.10 -40.99
CA GLN A 9 40.66 -10.47 -40.14
C GLN A 9 39.94 -9.22 -39.63
N ALA A 10 38.62 -9.23 -39.83
CA ALA A 10 37.66 -8.24 -39.40
C ALA A 10 37.39 -8.41 -37.90
N GLY A 11 37.57 -7.34 -37.13
CA GLY A 11 37.17 -7.28 -35.72
C GLY A 11 35.68 -6.96 -35.63
N GLY A 12 34.87 -7.96 -35.28
CA GLY A 12 33.44 -7.82 -35.07
C GLY A 12 33.13 -6.95 -33.85
N LEU A 13 32.26 -5.96 -34.06
CA LEU A 13 31.65 -5.13 -33.04
C LEU A 13 30.71 -6.01 -32.20
N PHE A 14 31.16 -6.43 -31.01
CA PHE A 14 30.34 -7.13 -30.03
C PHE A 14 29.37 -6.11 -29.39
N LEU A 15 28.19 -5.94 -29.99
CA LEU A 15 27.05 -5.29 -29.33
C LEU A 15 26.56 -6.21 -28.22
N CYS A 16 27.02 -5.96 -26.98
CA CYS A 16 26.31 -6.41 -25.80
C CYS A 16 24.94 -5.71 -25.76
N LEU A 17 23.93 -6.35 -26.36
CA LEU A 17 22.54 -6.09 -25.98
C LEU A 17 22.40 -6.47 -24.51
N ALA A 18 22.60 -5.51 -23.62
CA ALA A 18 22.06 -5.55 -22.28
C ALA A 18 20.53 -5.58 -22.44
N ALA A 19 19.98 -6.80 -22.52
CA ALA A 19 18.57 -7.03 -22.30
C ALA A 19 18.28 -6.66 -20.85
N GLY A 20 18.07 -5.36 -20.62
CA GLY A 20 17.41 -4.88 -19.41
C GLY A 20 16.03 -5.49 -19.42
N ALA A 21 15.88 -6.64 -18.76
CA ALA A 21 14.60 -7.08 -18.28
C ALA A 21 14.13 -5.99 -17.32
N ALA A 22 13.41 -5.01 -17.86
CA ALA A 22 12.57 -4.14 -17.07
C ALA A 22 11.56 -5.08 -16.42
N LEU A 23 11.90 -5.60 -15.23
CA LEU A 23 10.99 -6.33 -14.37
C LEU A 23 9.76 -5.45 -14.29
N ALA A 24 8.68 -5.92 -14.89
CA ALA A 24 7.42 -5.21 -14.92
C ALA A 24 7.08 -4.87 -13.47
N ALA A 25 7.23 -3.59 -13.18
CA ALA A 25 7.10 -3.01 -11.89
C ALA A 25 5.76 -3.41 -11.27
N GLU A 26 5.75 -4.29 -10.27
CA GLU A 26 4.52 -4.71 -9.60
C GLU A 26 3.74 -3.47 -9.11
N ARG A 27 2.46 -3.39 -9.50
CA ARG A 27 1.55 -2.30 -9.14
C ARG A 27 1.41 -2.24 -7.61
N ILE A 28 1.36 -1.03 -7.06
CA ILE A 28 1.04 -0.82 -5.64
C ILE A 28 -0.44 -1.12 -5.43
N VAL A 29 -0.73 -2.08 -4.55
CA VAL A 29 -2.07 -2.55 -4.21
C VAL A 29 -2.25 -2.43 -2.69
N PRO A 30 -3.28 -1.72 -2.19
CA PRO A 30 -3.64 -1.74 -0.78
C PRO A 30 -3.88 -3.17 -0.31
N THR A 31 -3.35 -3.55 0.84
CA THR A 31 -3.61 -4.86 1.46
C THR A 31 -4.04 -4.65 2.90
N ASP A 32 -4.77 -5.62 3.46
CA ASP A 32 -5.25 -5.46 4.83
C ASP A 32 -4.08 -5.39 5.80
N ASP A 33 -4.18 -4.45 6.71
CA ASP A 33 -3.32 -4.39 7.88
C ASP A 33 -3.70 -5.54 8.82
N PRO A 34 -2.78 -6.48 9.14
CA PRO A 34 -3.10 -7.67 9.93
C PRO A 34 -3.38 -7.39 11.42
N GLY A 35 -3.37 -6.12 11.85
CA GLY A 35 -4.11 -5.69 13.03
C GLY A 35 -3.34 -4.95 14.12
N SER A 36 -4.16 -4.28 14.92
CA SER A 36 -4.04 -3.96 16.35
C SER A 36 -5.45 -4.11 16.94
N ASP A 37 -5.57 -4.58 18.19
CA ASP A 37 -6.86 -4.70 18.89
C ASP A 37 -7.41 -3.35 19.36
N CYS A 38 -6.71 -2.27 19.02
CA CYS A 38 -7.08 -0.94 19.42
C CYS A 38 -8.08 -0.30 18.44
N VAL A 39 -8.85 0.63 18.97
CA VAL A 39 -9.81 1.42 18.23
C VAL A 39 -9.14 2.69 17.71
N ALA A 40 -8.76 2.68 16.43
CA ALA A 40 -8.10 3.78 15.75
C ALA A 40 -8.85 4.22 14.50
N ALA A 41 -8.64 5.48 14.10
CA ALA A 41 -9.08 5.90 12.78
C ALA A 41 -8.39 5.07 11.70
N ARG A 42 -9.09 4.86 10.59
CA ARG A 42 -8.62 3.99 9.51
C ARG A 42 -8.87 4.61 8.15
N ILE A 43 -8.03 4.25 7.18
CA ILE A 43 -8.30 4.49 5.77
C ILE A 43 -8.45 3.13 5.08
N PHE A 44 -9.57 2.98 4.39
CA PHE A 44 -9.87 1.79 3.61
C PHE A 44 -10.20 2.11 2.16
N ALA A 45 -9.88 1.18 1.28
CA ALA A 45 -10.20 1.24 -0.15
C ALA A 45 -11.13 0.08 -0.53
N GLN A 46 -11.79 0.21 -1.67
CA GLN A 46 -12.54 -0.90 -2.26
C GLN A 46 -11.60 -2.04 -2.64
N ARG A 47 -11.98 -3.27 -2.27
CA ARG A 47 -11.25 -4.47 -2.67
C ARG A 47 -11.38 -4.65 -4.18
N THR A 48 -10.31 -5.11 -4.81
CA THR A 48 -10.27 -5.40 -6.24
C THR A 48 -9.75 -6.82 -6.49
N ARG A 49 -9.82 -7.30 -7.73
CA ARG A 49 -9.23 -8.60 -8.12
C ARG A 49 -7.71 -8.66 -7.89
N GLN A 50 -7.03 -7.52 -7.79
CA GLN A 50 -5.58 -7.48 -7.53
C GLN A 50 -5.23 -7.90 -6.10
N ASN A 51 -6.19 -7.84 -5.17
CA ASN A 51 -6.03 -8.26 -3.79
C ASN A 51 -5.91 -9.79 -3.63
N LEU A 52 -6.50 -10.57 -4.54
CA LEU A 52 -6.62 -12.03 -4.42
C LEU A 52 -5.29 -12.75 -4.17
N LYS A 53 -4.21 -12.32 -4.82
CA LYS A 53 -2.89 -12.93 -4.62
C LYS A 53 -2.34 -12.66 -3.21
N TYR A 54 -2.60 -11.47 -2.66
CA TYR A 54 -2.14 -11.12 -1.31
C TYR A 54 -3.02 -11.77 -0.25
N ASP A 55 -4.32 -11.93 -0.52
CA ASP A 55 -5.23 -12.71 0.32
C ASP A 55 -4.77 -14.16 0.43
N ALA A 56 -4.34 -14.76 -0.69
CA ALA A 56 -3.75 -16.10 -0.70
C ALA A 56 -2.46 -16.17 0.12
N LEU A 57 -1.57 -15.18 0.00
CA LEU A 57 -0.34 -15.11 0.80
C LEU A 57 -0.65 -14.96 2.29
N TYR A 58 -1.59 -14.09 2.65
CA TYR A 58 -2.05 -13.90 4.02
C TYR A 58 -2.61 -15.21 4.59
N CYS A 59 -3.50 -15.88 3.85
CA CYS A 59 -4.12 -17.11 4.30
C CYS A 59 -3.16 -18.32 4.33
N ALA A 60 -2.03 -18.27 3.60
CA ALA A 60 -1.06 -19.36 3.51
C ALA A 60 -0.40 -19.74 4.85
N VAL A 61 -0.52 -18.89 5.89
CA VAL A 61 -0.13 -19.24 7.27
C VAL A 61 -0.90 -20.46 7.79
N ASN A 62 -2.11 -20.70 7.27
CA ASN A 62 -2.94 -21.84 7.60
C ASN A 62 -2.49 -23.08 6.82
N LYS A 63 -1.63 -23.90 7.44
CA LYS A 63 -1.07 -25.12 6.82
C LYS A 63 -2.14 -26.17 6.48
N GLN A 64 -3.27 -26.18 7.18
CA GLN A 64 -4.37 -27.10 6.90
C GLN A 64 -5.32 -26.54 5.83
N ARG A 65 -5.61 -27.34 4.79
CA ARG A 65 -6.45 -26.90 3.68
C ARG A 65 -7.82 -26.34 4.09
N PRO A 66 -8.57 -26.97 5.02
CA PRO A 66 -9.86 -26.41 5.46
C PRO A 66 -9.75 -25.04 6.13
N ALA A 67 -8.67 -24.78 6.88
CA ALA A 67 -8.44 -23.50 7.53
C ALA A 67 -8.04 -22.42 6.51
N TYR A 68 -7.18 -22.76 5.56
CA TYR A 68 -6.82 -21.91 4.42
C TYR A 68 -8.06 -21.50 3.61
N ASP A 69 -8.91 -22.45 3.22
CA ASP A 69 -10.10 -22.18 2.41
C ASP A 69 -11.14 -21.35 3.18
N ARG A 70 -11.27 -21.56 4.51
CA ARG A 70 -12.11 -20.70 5.37
C ARG A 70 -11.59 -19.28 5.43
N CYS A 71 -10.27 -19.11 5.61
CA CYS A 71 -9.63 -17.80 5.60
C CYS A 71 -9.90 -17.08 4.28
N LEU A 72 -9.65 -17.72 3.14
CA LEU A 72 -9.88 -17.13 1.82
C LEU A 72 -11.31 -16.68 1.62
N ARG A 73 -12.30 -17.53 1.97
CA ARG A 73 -13.71 -17.14 1.89
C ARG A 73 -14.01 -15.91 2.74
N HIS A 74 -13.51 -15.88 3.97
CA HIS A 74 -13.73 -14.76 4.88
C HIS A 74 -13.13 -13.45 4.35
N VAL A 75 -11.85 -13.44 3.97
CA VAL A 75 -11.20 -12.22 3.46
C VAL A 75 -11.81 -11.77 2.13
N SER A 76 -12.22 -12.70 1.28
CA SER A 76 -12.86 -12.38 -0.01
C SER A 76 -14.28 -11.81 0.13
N ALA A 77 -14.95 -12.07 1.25
CA ALA A 77 -16.28 -11.54 1.54
C ALA A 77 -16.24 -10.07 1.97
N ASN A 78 -15.08 -9.57 2.41
CA ASN A 78 -14.91 -8.17 2.77
C ASN A 78 -14.77 -7.29 1.52
N GLU A 79 -15.73 -6.41 1.28
CA GLU A 79 -15.72 -5.48 0.13
C GLU A 79 -14.64 -4.42 0.21
N THR A 80 -14.06 -4.21 1.39
CA THR A 80 -13.03 -3.18 1.63
C THR A 80 -11.75 -3.78 2.20
N VAL A 81 -10.69 -3.00 2.08
CA VAL A 81 -9.35 -3.31 2.58
C VAL A 81 -8.90 -2.14 3.44
N THR A 82 -8.61 -2.38 4.72
CA THR A 82 -8.06 -1.34 5.61
C THR A 82 -6.54 -1.36 5.48
N PHE A 83 -5.96 -0.27 4.95
CA PHE A 83 -4.56 -0.27 4.55
C PHE A 83 -3.73 0.86 5.19
N PHE A 84 -4.36 1.74 5.97
CA PHE A 84 -3.64 2.77 6.73
C PHE A 84 -4.31 3.02 8.08
N THR A 85 -3.54 2.94 9.16
CA THR A 85 -3.98 3.19 10.54
C THR A 85 -2.78 3.51 11.41
N ASP A 86 -2.96 4.33 12.45
CA ASP A 86 -1.92 4.54 13.46
C ASP A 86 -1.90 3.43 14.52
N ARG A 87 -2.85 2.49 14.51
CA ARG A 87 -2.95 1.45 15.55
C ARG A 87 -2.90 2.03 16.97
N CYS A 88 -3.47 3.23 17.16
CA CYS A 88 -3.48 3.97 18.43
C CYS A 88 -2.10 4.32 18.96
N ASN A 89 -1.09 4.27 18.11
CA ASN A 89 0.24 4.70 18.42
C ASN A 89 0.24 6.17 18.84
N ALA A 90 1.18 6.52 19.69
CA ALA A 90 1.48 7.91 19.94
C ALA A 90 1.85 8.62 18.62
N PRO A 91 1.58 9.93 18.46
CA PRO A 91 1.84 10.64 17.20
C PRO A 91 3.27 10.53 16.64
N ASP A 92 4.25 10.27 17.51
CA ASP A 92 5.68 10.10 17.22
C ASP A 92 6.10 8.65 16.91
N GLU A 93 5.31 7.67 17.34
CA GLU A 93 5.50 6.25 17.03
C GLU A 93 5.15 5.94 15.56
N GLY A 94 4.28 6.73 14.93
CA GLY A 94 3.98 6.70 13.50
C GLY A 94 2.73 5.89 13.15
N ALA A 95 2.47 5.75 11.85
CA ALA A 95 1.33 5.03 11.30
C ALA A 95 1.79 3.88 10.40
N TYR A 96 0.92 2.89 10.23
CA TYR A 96 1.18 1.70 9.43
C TYR A 96 0.47 1.81 8.09
N LEU A 97 1.23 1.58 7.02
CA LEU A 97 0.73 1.46 5.66
C LEU A 97 0.90 0.01 5.18
N SER A 98 -0.19 -0.66 4.82
CA SER A 98 -0.17 -2.01 4.28
C SER A 98 -0.38 -2.01 2.77
N ILE A 99 0.67 -2.33 2.02
CA ILE A 99 0.65 -2.44 0.56
C ILE A 99 1.40 -3.68 0.11
N ASN A 100 0.92 -4.30 -0.96
CA ASN A 100 1.55 -5.47 -1.57
C ASN A 100 1.86 -6.62 -0.58
N GLY A 101 1.03 -6.79 0.45
CA GLY A 101 1.21 -7.82 1.48
C GLY A 101 2.30 -7.49 2.50
N GLN A 102 2.83 -6.27 2.49
CA GLN A 102 3.83 -5.77 3.42
C GLN A 102 3.26 -4.60 4.22
N THR A 103 3.58 -4.53 5.51
CA THR A 103 3.28 -3.37 6.35
C THR A 103 4.54 -2.52 6.51
N HIS A 104 4.40 -1.23 6.27
CA HIS A 104 5.45 -0.22 6.36
C HIS A 104 5.13 0.74 7.51
N LEU A 105 6.11 1.04 8.35
CA LEU A 105 5.99 2.06 9.38
C LEU A 105 6.36 3.41 8.79
N VAL A 106 5.42 4.35 8.78
CA VAL A 106 5.61 5.69 8.25
C VAL A 106 5.37 6.74 9.34
N ARG A 107 6.31 7.67 9.48
CA ARG A 107 6.19 8.80 10.41
C ARG A 107 5.67 10.02 9.71
N ARG A 108 4.94 10.86 10.43
CA ARG A 108 4.42 12.10 9.89
C ARG A 108 5.56 13.05 9.56
N ASP A 109 5.66 13.43 8.30
CA ASP A 109 6.66 14.36 7.77
C ASP A 109 6.12 15.80 7.76
N SER A 110 4.85 15.97 7.35
CA SER A 110 4.17 17.26 7.41
C SER A 110 2.69 17.10 7.75
N ARG A 111 2.16 18.04 8.53
CA ARG A 111 0.72 18.16 8.80
C ARG A 111 0.07 18.99 7.71
N SER A 112 -1.04 18.52 7.18
CA SER A 112 -2.01 19.39 6.50
C SER A 112 -3.13 19.64 7.48
N ALA A 113 -3.32 20.88 7.93
CA ALA A 113 -4.41 21.19 8.84
C ALA A 113 -5.75 20.84 8.18
N HIS A 114 -6.48 19.91 8.77
CA HIS A 114 -7.85 19.58 8.39
C HIS A 114 -8.68 19.36 9.66
N PRO A 115 -9.85 20.01 9.80
CA PRO A 115 -10.58 20.01 11.07
C PRO A 115 -11.17 18.65 11.47
N GLU A 116 -11.36 17.74 10.51
CA GLU A 116 -12.06 16.47 10.73
C GLU A 116 -11.31 15.24 10.22
N VAL A 117 -10.07 15.38 9.73
CA VAL A 117 -9.30 14.24 9.20
C VAL A 117 -7.91 14.27 9.81
N ALA A 118 -7.73 13.51 10.89
CA ALA A 118 -6.47 13.49 11.65
C ALA A 118 -5.27 13.02 10.80
N TYR A 119 -5.53 12.21 9.77
CA TYR A 119 -4.49 11.69 8.89
C TYR A 119 -4.12 12.60 7.72
N ALA A 120 -4.69 13.81 7.62
CA ALA A 120 -4.32 14.74 6.55
C ALA A 120 -2.84 15.16 6.64
N GLY A 121 -2.13 15.09 5.52
CA GLY A 121 -0.71 15.46 5.43
C GLY A 121 0.15 14.42 4.72
N THR A 122 1.45 14.47 4.99
CA THR A 122 2.46 13.60 4.38
C THR A 122 3.16 12.76 5.44
N TYR A 123 3.44 11.51 5.11
CA TYR A 123 4.14 10.53 5.92
C TYR A 123 5.28 9.91 5.13
N LYS A 124 6.36 9.54 5.82
CA LYS A 124 7.55 8.91 5.23
C LYS A 124 8.10 7.83 6.15
N GLY A 125 8.57 6.75 5.55
CA GLY A 125 9.22 5.65 6.27
C GLY A 125 9.38 4.45 5.37
N ASP A 126 10.36 3.60 5.65
CA ASP A 126 10.62 2.35 4.91
C ASP A 126 10.71 2.52 3.38
N GLY A 127 11.26 3.65 2.92
CA GLY A 127 11.38 3.97 1.49
C GLY A 127 10.05 4.29 0.80
N VAL A 128 8.99 4.53 1.58
CA VAL A 128 7.65 4.90 1.11
C VAL A 128 7.31 6.32 1.54
N VAL A 129 6.64 7.05 0.65
CA VAL A 129 6.01 8.35 0.94
C VAL A 129 4.51 8.21 0.75
N VAL A 130 3.72 8.68 1.71
CA VAL A 130 2.25 8.67 1.64
C VAL A 130 1.74 10.08 1.83
N ARG A 131 0.89 10.56 0.93
CA ARG A 131 0.20 11.84 1.07
C ARG A 131 -1.30 11.62 1.07
N ILE A 132 -1.95 12.06 2.13
CA ILE A 132 -3.39 11.88 2.36
C ILE A 132 -4.08 13.22 2.21
N VAL A 133 -5.00 13.30 1.26
CA VAL A 133 -5.71 14.53 0.90
C VAL A 133 -7.21 14.35 1.15
N PRO A 134 -7.77 14.98 2.18
CA PRO A 134 -9.21 15.05 2.38
C PRO A 134 -9.92 15.67 1.17
N LYS A 135 -11.08 15.12 0.81
CA LYS A 135 -11.92 15.62 -0.29
C LYS A 135 -13.24 16.15 0.22
N ARG A 136 -14.23 15.28 0.36
CA ARG A 136 -15.58 15.63 0.80
C ARG A 136 -15.95 14.79 2.01
N ARG A 137 -16.70 15.40 2.92
CA ARG A 137 -17.37 14.66 3.98
C ARG A 137 -18.39 13.71 3.36
N ILE A 138 -18.42 12.49 3.85
CA ILE A 138 -19.43 11.50 3.49
C ILE A 138 -20.54 11.54 4.53
N GLU A 139 -20.18 11.45 5.81
CA GLU A 139 -21.15 11.29 6.90
C GLU A 139 -20.56 11.75 8.24
N ARG A 140 -21.40 12.21 9.15
CA ARG A 140 -21.07 12.40 10.57
C ARG A 140 -21.93 11.46 11.39
N PHE A 141 -21.33 10.88 12.42
CA PHE A 141 -22.00 9.96 13.33
C PHE A 141 -22.17 10.61 14.68
N PHE A 142 -23.34 10.42 15.27
CA PHE A 142 -23.72 10.98 16.55
C PHE A 142 -24.31 9.92 17.47
N ASP A 143 -24.00 10.02 18.76
CA ASP A 143 -24.74 9.38 19.84
C ASP A 143 -25.47 10.48 20.62
N GLY A 144 -26.80 10.55 20.44
CA GLY A 144 -27.60 11.69 20.87
C GLY A 144 -27.12 13.00 20.24
N SER A 145 -26.48 13.86 21.04
CA SER A 145 -25.91 15.14 20.59
C SER A 145 -24.38 15.13 20.46
N GLU A 146 -23.73 14.05 20.90
CA GLU A 146 -22.28 13.92 20.86
C GLU A 146 -21.83 13.36 19.51
N ARG A 147 -20.84 14.01 18.88
CA ARG A 147 -20.25 13.49 17.64
C ARG A 147 -19.25 12.38 17.98
N ILE A 148 -19.59 11.14 17.61
CA ILE A 148 -18.78 9.95 17.84
C ILE A 148 -17.87 9.58 16.66
N GLY A 149 -18.02 10.22 15.50
CA GLY A 149 -17.12 10.01 14.37
C GLY A 149 -17.55 10.71 13.09
N VAL A 150 -16.77 10.49 12.04
CA VAL A 150 -16.91 11.08 10.72
C VAL A 150 -16.32 10.15 9.66
N LYS A 151 -16.97 10.12 8.49
CA LYS A 151 -16.43 9.54 7.27
C LYS A 151 -16.09 10.62 6.27
N TYR A 152 -14.92 10.50 5.66
CA TYR A 152 -14.44 11.40 4.61
C TYR A 152 -13.94 10.61 3.40
N ALA A 153 -14.28 11.07 2.21
CA ALA A 153 -13.56 10.64 1.01
C ALA A 153 -12.16 11.27 1.05
N VAL A 154 -11.13 10.46 0.77
CA VAL A 154 -9.74 10.89 0.72
C VAL A 154 -9.08 10.35 -0.55
N ASP A 155 -8.16 11.13 -1.13
CA ASP A 155 -7.18 10.59 -2.07
C ASP A 155 -5.90 10.27 -1.30
N VAL A 156 -5.40 9.04 -1.45
CA VAL A 156 -4.09 8.63 -0.91
C VAL A 156 -3.13 8.46 -2.06
N PHE A 157 -2.06 9.26 -2.06
CA PHE A 157 -0.96 9.14 -3.00
C PHE A 157 0.16 8.37 -2.32
N ILE A 158 0.61 7.27 -2.93
CA ILE A 158 1.69 6.44 -2.40
C ILE A 158 2.82 6.43 -3.40
N GLU A 159 4.02 6.77 -2.92
CA GLU A 159 5.25 6.70 -3.70
C GLU A 159 6.20 5.68 -3.08
N ARG A 160 6.71 4.76 -3.91
CA ARG A 160 7.67 3.73 -3.51
C ARG A 160 8.53 3.37 -4.72
N GLU A 161 9.86 3.33 -4.54
CA GLU A 161 10.80 2.89 -5.58
C GLU A 161 10.61 3.62 -6.93
N GLY A 162 10.38 4.95 -6.88
CA GLY A 162 10.16 5.77 -8.07
C GLY A 162 8.79 5.62 -8.74
N ARG A 163 7.87 4.85 -8.15
CA ARG A 163 6.49 4.68 -8.63
C ARG A 163 5.55 5.51 -7.78
N SER A 164 4.48 6.02 -8.39
CA SER A 164 3.42 6.75 -7.70
C SER A 164 2.06 6.18 -8.09
N VAL A 165 1.19 5.95 -7.12
CA VAL A 165 -0.21 5.58 -7.34
C VAL A 165 -1.13 6.50 -6.56
N LYS A 166 -2.29 6.82 -7.15
CA LYS A 166 -3.41 7.42 -6.43
C LYS A 166 -4.45 6.34 -6.12
N ILE A 167 -4.84 6.25 -4.86
CA ILE A 167 -5.91 5.39 -4.37
C ILE A 167 -7.04 6.27 -3.85
N THR A 168 -8.23 6.11 -4.42
CA THR A 168 -9.46 6.69 -3.84
C THR A 168 -9.86 5.83 -2.65
N ALA A 169 -10.00 6.45 -1.48
CA ALA A 169 -10.24 5.75 -0.23
C ALA A 169 -11.21 6.52 0.67
N VAL A 170 -11.56 5.91 1.80
CA VAL A 170 -12.40 6.49 2.84
C VAL A 170 -11.65 6.49 4.15
N TYR A 171 -11.57 7.66 4.77
CA TYR A 171 -11.21 7.83 6.17
C TYR A 171 -12.44 7.65 7.05
N ASP A 172 -12.31 6.90 8.14
CA ASP A 172 -13.35 6.64 9.14
C ASP A 172 -12.69 6.63 10.52
N ASP A 173 -13.12 7.53 11.41
CA ASP A 173 -12.61 7.66 12.78
C ASP A 173 -13.61 7.20 13.84
N ARG A 174 -14.66 6.48 13.44
CA ARG A 174 -15.58 5.86 14.39
C ARG A 174 -14.84 4.88 15.29
N PRO A 175 -15.18 4.85 16.59
CA PRO A 175 -14.67 3.86 17.51
C PRO A 175 -15.20 2.44 17.24
#